data_AF-A0A4S4DEB3-F1
#
_entry.id   AF-A0A4S4DEB3-F1
#
_cell.length_a   1.000
_cell.length_b   1.000
_cell.length_c   1.000
_cell.angle_alpha   90.00
_cell.angle_beta   90.00
_cell.angle_gamma   90.00
#
_symmetry.space_group_name_H-M   'P 1'
#
loop_
_entity.id
_entity.type
_entity.pdbx_description
1 polymer ?
#
loop_
_entity_poly.entity_id
_entity_poly.type
_entity_poly.pdbx_seq_one_letter_code
_entity_poly.pdbx_strand_id
1 'polypeptide(L)'
;MAEIDPENEMYYTRFILGISIGISLLLIGGSWLYWGSKQRKIANLREKLFQQNGGIMLQELSKHEGSVQSAKIFTEEDLKKATNNFNENNVLGKGGQGIVYKGVLPDNTIVAIKKPRVADQSQSQIEQFINEVIILSQVNHRNVVKLLGCCLETKVPFLVYEFITNGTLYDHIHTACQRASSITWENRLRIAAETATALSYLHSAASTPIIHRDVKTANILLDDNYVAKVSDFGSSRLTPVDQIQLATLVQGTHGYLDPESLQTSQLTEKSDVYSFGVVLVELLTGKEAISFDRCAAERNLAMYFILAMKEDRLFEIVDEQVKNEAKADQLKEFAILAKGCLRVKGEDRPTMKDVAMELEGLKMTEKHPWVNDNKGSEESQYLLEDLLSDAYDGETSTRNSTIYDSITNPNISLLKGDERPSMKEVAMELEGLRMTDKHPWVNDIKDSEETQHLLGDQLLDAYGGKTSMSNSTVYDSMTNHGISSFNGGR
;
A
#
# COMPACT_ATOMS: atom_id res chain seq x y z
N MET A 1 76.00 0.89 -45.07
CA MET A 1 75.18 -0.01 -44.24
C MET A 1 76.04 -0.39 -43.04
N ALA A 2 75.81 0.22 -41.88
CA ALA A 2 76.43 -0.26 -40.66
C ALA A 2 75.63 -1.49 -40.21
N GLU A 3 76.24 -2.67 -40.24
CA GLU A 3 75.68 -3.87 -39.60
C GLU A 3 75.55 -3.58 -38.11
N ILE A 4 74.30 -3.53 -37.64
CA ILE A 4 74.01 -3.45 -36.22
C ILE A 4 74.42 -4.79 -35.61
N ASP A 5 75.28 -4.74 -34.61
CA ASP A 5 75.76 -5.92 -33.90
C ASP A 5 74.58 -6.69 -33.29
N PRO A 6 74.34 -7.96 -33.68
CA PRO A 6 73.22 -8.75 -33.20
C PRO A 6 73.21 -8.94 -31.67
N GLU A 7 74.35 -8.81 -30.98
CA GLU A 7 74.38 -8.83 -29.52
C GLU A 7 73.74 -7.58 -28.89
N ASN A 8 73.91 -6.42 -29.50
CA ASN A 8 73.30 -5.17 -29.03
C ASN A 8 71.79 -5.16 -29.27
N GLU A 9 71.30 -5.64 -30.41
CA GLU A 9 69.87 -5.84 -30.68
C GLU A 9 69.19 -6.72 -29.63
N MET A 10 69.84 -7.84 -29.26
CA MET A 10 69.35 -8.73 -28.20
C MET A 10 69.35 -8.06 -26.81
N TYR A 11 70.32 -7.19 -26.53
CA TYR A 11 70.38 -6.42 -25.29
C TYR A 11 69.26 -5.38 -25.21
N TYR A 12 69.04 -4.60 -26.27
CA TYR A 12 67.99 -3.57 -26.34
C TYR A 12 66.59 -4.17 -26.23
N THR A 13 66.32 -5.29 -26.92
CA THR A 13 65.03 -5.98 -26.85
C THR A 13 64.73 -6.50 -25.43
N ARG A 14 65.72 -7.08 -24.74
CA ARG A 14 65.59 -7.51 -23.33
C ARG A 14 65.35 -6.34 -22.38
N PHE A 15 66.02 -5.21 -22.60
CA PHE A 15 65.86 -4.00 -21.79
C PHE A 15 64.45 -3.39 -21.93
N ILE A 16 63.95 -3.26 -23.18
CA ILE A 16 62.60 -2.76 -23.47
C ILE A 16 61.55 -3.70 -22.87
N LEU A 17 61.74 -5.02 -22.97
CA LEU A 17 60.85 -6.01 -22.36
C LEU A 17 60.80 -5.87 -20.83
N GLY A 18 61.94 -5.66 -20.18
CA GLY A 18 62.03 -5.43 -18.74
C GLY A 18 61.27 -4.18 -18.28
N ILE A 19 61.42 -3.06 -19.00
CA ILE A 19 60.66 -1.83 -18.73
C ILE A 19 59.17 -2.04 -18.93
N SER A 20 58.77 -2.70 -20.03
CA SER A 20 57.37 -2.96 -20.34
C SER A 20 56.70 -3.84 -19.26
N ILE A 21 57.40 -4.87 -18.78
CA ILE A 21 56.91 -5.72 -17.67
C ILE A 21 56.80 -4.90 -16.38
N GLY A 22 57.82 -4.09 -16.06
CA GLY A 22 57.80 -3.23 -14.87
C GLY A 22 56.63 -2.26 -14.86
N ILE A 23 56.38 -1.56 -15.97
CA ILE A 23 55.24 -0.65 -16.13
C ILE A 23 53.91 -1.43 -16.00
N SER A 24 53.81 -2.61 -16.62
CA SER A 24 52.61 -3.44 -16.55
C SER A 24 52.30 -3.87 -15.11
N LEU A 25 53.31 -4.30 -14.35
CA LEU A 25 53.15 -4.67 -12.94
C LEU A 25 52.76 -3.48 -12.06
N LEU A 26 53.32 -2.29 -12.31
CA LEU A 26 52.93 -1.07 -11.61
C LEU A 26 51.49 -0.67 -11.90
N LEU A 27 51.04 -0.77 -13.16
CA LEU A 27 49.65 -0.49 -13.54
C LEU A 27 48.67 -1.50 -12.92
N ILE A 28 48.99 -2.79 -12.95
CA ILE A 28 48.16 -3.84 -12.34
C ILE A 28 48.08 -3.63 -10.81
N GLY A 29 49.23 -3.42 -10.15
CA GLY A 29 49.30 -3.16 -8.71
C GLY A 29 48.55 -1.88 -8.31
N GLY A 30 48.71 -0.80 -9.07
CA GLY A 30 47.96 0.45 -8.88
C GLY A 30 46.45 0.26 -9.04
N SER A 31 46.02 -0.49 -10.07
CA SER A 31 44.60 -0.81 -10.30
C SER A 31 44.02 -1.66 -9.16
N TRP A 32 44.77 -2.66 -8.66
CA TRP A 32 44.36 -3.48 -7.52
C TRP A 32 44.22 -2.67 -6.24
N LEU A 33 45.18 -1.78 -5.94
CA LEU A 33 45.11 -0.89 -4.78
C LEU A 33 43.95 0.10 -4.90
N TYR A 34 43.73 0.67 -6.08
CA TYR A 34 42.60 1.56 -6.35
C TYR A 34 41.27 0.84 -6.19
N TRP A 35 41.10 -0.36 -6.77
CA TRP A 35 39.91 -1.18 -6.58
C TRP A 35 39.71 -1.57 -5.12
N GLY A 36 40.75 -2.00 -4.41
CA GLY A 36 40.67 -2.33 -2.98
C GLY A 36 40.23 -1.13 -2.13
N SER A 37 40.79 0.06 -2.37
CA SER A 37 40.41 1.30 -1.70
C SER A 37 38.97 1.70 -2.01
N LYS A 38 38.56 1.60 -3.28
CA LYS A 38 37.19 1.86 -3.72
C LYS A 38 36.19 0.91 -3.05
N GLN A 39 36.49 -0.39 -2.99
CA GLN A 39 35.63 -1.38 -2.34
C GLN A 39 35.52 -1.14 -0.83
N ARG A 40 36.62 -0.80 -0.14
CA ARG A 40 36.59 -0.43 1.28
C ARG A 40 35.71 0.79 1.54
N LYS A 41 35.79 1.82 0.70
CA LYS A 41 34.93 3.01 0.81
C LYS A 41 33.45 2.68 0.65
N ILE A 42 33.11 1.81 -0.32
CA ILE A 42 31.73 1.36 -0.54
C ILE A 42 31.23 0.54 0.66
N ALA A 43 32.03 -0.38 1.18
CA ALA A 43 31.68 -1.19 2.35
C ALA A 43 31.46 -0.31 3.59
N ASN A 44 32.34 0.66 3.85
CA ASN A 44 32.17 1.60 4.96
C ASN A 44 30.91 2.47 4.81
N LEU A 45 30.56 2.86 3.58
CA LEU A 45 29.33 3.62 3.33
C LEU A 45 28.08 2.76 3.58
N ARG A 46 28.08 1.51 3.12
CA ARG A 46 27.00 0.55 3.36
C ARG A 46 26.79 0.29 4.85
N GLU A 47 27.86 0.09 5.60
CA GLU A 47 27.82 -0.06 7.05
C GLU A 47 27.25 1.18 7.74
N LYS A 48 27.69 2.38 7.31
CA LYS A 48 27.15 3.64 7.84
C LYS A 48 25.64 3.77 7.58
N LEU A 49 25.20 3.44 6.37
CA LEU A 49 23.78 3.47 6.00
C LEU A 49 22.98 2.42 6.78
N PHE A 50 23.53 1.23 6.96
CA PHE A 50 22.93 0.17 7.77
C PHE A 50 22.67 0.65 9.21
N GLN A 51 23.66 1.30 9.84
CA GLN A 51 23.52 1.87 11.17
C GLN A 51 22.51 3.02 11.21
N GLN A 52 22.56 3.93 10.24
CA GLN A 52 21.65 5.07 10.14
C GLN A 52 20.18 4.64 9.94
N ASN A 53 19.95 3.57 9.19
CA ASN A 53 18.62 3.04 8.90
C ASN A 53 18.11 2.07 10.00
N GLY A 54 18.72 2.07 11.18
CA GLY A 54 18.25 1.27 12.33
C GLY A 54 18.63 -0.21 12.28
N GLY A 55 19.65 -0.59 11.50
CA GLY A 55 20.05 -1.99 11.34
C GLY A 55 20.46 -2.69 12.63
N ILE A 56 21.13 -1.99 13.55
CA ILE A 56 21.52 -2.53 14.87
C ILE A 56 20.27 -2.88 15.68
N MET A 57 19.31 -1.97 15.73
CA MET A 57 18.05 -2.13 16.45
C MET A 57 17.23 -3.31 15.91
N LEU A 58 17.10 -3.42 14.58
CA LEU A 58 16.37 -4.53 13.95
C LEU A 58 17.06 -5.89 14.20
N GLN A 59 18.39 -5.93 14.25
CA GLN A 59 19.15 -7.14 14.60
C GLN A 59 18.92 -7.56 16.05
N GLU A 60 18.90 -6.62 17.00
CA GLU A 60 18.67 -6.95 18.41
C GLU A 60 17.24 -7.45 18.64
N LEU A 61 16.24 -6.87 17.98
CA LEU A 61 14.85 -7.35 18.01
C LEU A 61 14.73 -8.78 17.46
N SER A 62 15.44 -9.06 16.36
CA SER A 62 15.42 -10.39 15.71
C SER A 62 16.07 -11.50 16.56
N LYS A 63 16.99 -11.14 17.48
CA LYS A 63 17.63 -12.11 18.40
C LYS A 63 16.78 -12.42 19.63
N HIS A 64 15.92 -11.48 20.05
CA HIS A 64 15.19 -11.58 21.31
C HIS A 64 13.75 -12.08 21.17
N GLU A 65 13.11 -11.92 20.01
CA GLU A 65 11.74 -12.39 19.76
C GLU A 65 11.71 -13.74 19.02
N GLY A 66 11.82 -14.84 19.76
CA GLY A 66 11.76 -16.21 19.21
C GLY A 66 10.38 -16.67 18.69
N SER A 67 9.40 -15.79 18.47
CA SER A 67 8.02 -16.20 18.10
C SER A 67 7.27 -15.30 17.10
N VAL A 68 7.80 -14.14 16.71
CA VAL A 68 7.25 -13.33 15.62
C VAL A 68 8.17 -13.54 14.41
N GLN A 69 7.63 -13.71 13.20
CA GLN A 69 8.44 -13.84 11.98
C GLN A 69 9.34 -12.61 11.84
N SER A 70 10.57 -12.68 12.35
CA SER A 70 11.49 -11.56 12.36
C SER A 70 11.88 -11.25 10.92
N ALA A 71 11.69 -9.99 10.52
CA ALA A 71 11.99 -9.52 9.18
C ALA A 71 13.47 -9.79 8.85
N LYS A 72 13.74 -10.57 7.80
CA LYS A 72 15.11 -10.92 7.41
C LYS A 72 15.83 -9.69 6.86
N ILE A 73 17.07 -9.49 7.30
CA ILE A 73 17.94 -8.46 6.74
C ILE A 73 18.66 -9.03 5.52
N PHE A 74 18.46 -8.41 4.36
CA PHE A 74 19.10 -8.75 3.10
C PHE A 74 20.17 -7.72 2.75
N THR A 75 21.22 -8.17 2.05
CA THR A 75 22.17 -7.23 1.40
C THR A 75 21.64 -6.79 0.04
N GLU A 76 22.10 -5.64 -0.45
CA GLU A 76 21.81 -5.17 -1.81
C GLU A 76 22.32 -6.18 -2.85
N GLU A 77 23.42 -6.88 -2.55
CA GLU A 77 23.97 -7.92 -3.42
C GLU A 77 23.04 -9.14 -3.51
N ASP A 78 22.44 -9.57 -2.40
CA ASP A 78 21.44 -10.66 -2.41
C ASP A 78 20.26 -10.30 -3.30
N LEU A 79 19.75 -9.08 -3.16
CA LEU A 79 18.60 -8.61 -3.93
C LEU A 79 18.95 -8.37 -5.42
N LYS A 80 20.18 -7.95 -5.73
CA LYS A 80 20.69 -7.90 -7.11
C LYS A 80 20.75 -9.28 -7.73
N LYS A 81 21.28 -10.27 -7.03
CA LYS A 81 21.32 -11.67 -7.51
C LYS A 81 19.91 -12.20 -7.73
N ALA A 82 19.01 -12.00 -6.76
CA ALA A 82 17.64 -12.47 -6.83
C ALA A 82 16.83 -11.89 -8.01
N THR A 83 17.14 -10.65 -8.44
CA THR A 83 16.42 -9.92 -9.49
C THR A 83 17.15 -9.88 -10.83
N ASN A 84 18.27 -10.60 -10.97
CA ASN A 84 19.17 -10.50 -12.13
C ASN A 84 19.58 -9.05 -12.43
N ASN A 85 20.15 -8.38 -11.42
CA ASN A 85 20.55 -6.97 -11.44
C ASN A 85 19.39 -5.98 -11.68
N PHE A 86 18.24 -6.20 -11.04
CA PHE A 86 17.03 -5.39 -11.22
C PHE A 86 16.63 -5.30 -12.70
N ASN A 87 16.58 -6.45 -13.37
CA ASN A 87 16.22 -6.54 -14.78
C ASN A 87 14.79 -5.99 -15.00
N GLU A 88 14.60 -5.17 -16.05
CA GLU A 88 13.29 -4.61 -16.41
C GLU A 88 12.23 -5.71 -16.70
N ASN A 89 12.65 -6.88 -17.19
CA ASN A 89 11.75 -8.01 -17.42
C ASN A 89 11.16 -8.60 -16.12
N ASN A 90 11.77 -8.28 -14.98
CA ASN A 90 11.29 -8.72 -13.67
C ASN A 90 10.40 -7.66 -12.99
N VAL A 91 10.08 -6.54 -13.64
CA VAL A 91 9.23 -5.50 -13.04
C VAL A 91 7.79 -5.98 -12.95
N LEU A 92 7.24 -5.93 -11.74
CA LEU A 92 5.84 -6.21 -11.44
C LEU A 92 4.98 -4.94 -11.47
N GLY A 93 5.56 -3.79 -11.11
CA GLY A 93 4.85 -2.51 -11.10
C GLY A 93 5.78 -1.32 -10.87
N LYS A 94 5.35 -0.14 -11.34
CA LYS A 94 6.05 1.13 -11.16
C LYS A 94 5.07 2.15 -10.56
N GLY A 95 5.39 2.70 -9.39
CA GLY A 95 4.55 3.67 -8.69
C GLY A 95 5.34 4.86 -8.17
N GLY A 96 4.67 5.74 -7.42
CA GLY A 96 5.29 6.88 -6.75
C GLY A 96 6.29 6.46 -5.67
N GLN A 97 6.05 5.31 -5.04
CA GLN A 97 6.89 4.78 -3.94
C GLN A 97 8.07 3.92 -4.41
N GLY A 98 8.23 3.70 -5.71
CA GLY A 98 9.30 2.85 -6.23
C GLY A 98 8.92 1.99 -7.42
N ILE A 99 9.79 1.01 -7.67
CA ILE A 99 9.61 -0.06 -8.65
C ILE A 99 9.62 -1.38 -7.88
N VAL A 100 8.64 -2.23 -8.14
CA VAL A 100 8.54 -3.56 -7.53
C VAL A 100 9.06 -4.59 -8.53
N TYR A 101 10.01 -5.41 -8.10
CA TYR A 101 10.63 -6.46 -8.91
C TYR A 101 10.25 -7.85 -8.37
N LYS A 102 10.03 -8.81 -9.26
CA LYS A 102 10.04 -10.23 -8.94
C LYS A 102 11.48 -10.68 -8.71
N GLY A 103 11.70 -11.38 -7.60
CA GLY A 103 13.00 -11.97 -7.28
C GLY A 103 12.86 -13.44 -6.91
N VAL A 104 13.95 -14.20 -7.07
CA VAL A 104 14.08 -15.58 -6.60
C VAL A 104 15.28 -15.65 -5.65
N LEU A 105 15.01 -15.93 -4.37
CA LEU A 105 16.04 -16.07 -3.35
C LEU A 105 16.84 -17.38 -3.52
N PRO A 106 18.02 -17.53 -2.88
CA PRO A 106 18.85 -18.73 -3.00
C PRO A 106 18.17 -20.04 -2.57
N ASP A 107 17.15 -19.96 -1.71
CA ASP A 107 16.32 -21.08 -1.27
C ASP A 107 15.12 -21.36 -2.20
N ASN A 108 15.11 -20.74 -3.39
CA ASN A 108 14.03 -20.75 -4.38
C ASN A 108 12.73 -20.06 -3.95
N THR A 109 12.73 -19.33 -2.83
CA THR A 109 11.57 -18.52 -2.45
C THR A 109 11.38 -17.37 -3.44
N ILE A 110 10.20 -17.28 -4.04
CA ILE A 110 9.84 -16.16 -4.92
C ILE A 110 9.37 -15.00 -4.04
N VAL A 111 9.91 -13.80 -4.31
CA VAL A 111 9.66 -12.60 -3.51
C VAL A 111 9.32 -11.40 -4.39
N ALA A 112 8.62 -10.43 -3.83
CA ALA A 112 8.44 -9.10 -4.42
C ALA A 112 9.36 -8.10 -3.71
N ILE A 113 10.20 -7.39 -4.47
CA ILE A 113 11.22 -6.47 -3.95
C ILE A 113 10.86 -5.05 -4.37
N LYS A 114 10.39 -4.24 -3.42
CA LYS A 114 10.09 -2.81 -3.62
C LYS A 114 11.38 -2.00 -3.46
N LYS A 115 11.82 -1.44 -4.59
CA LYS A 115 13.01 -0.60 -4.68
C LYS A 115 12.60 0.87 -4.88
N PRO A 116 12.99 1.79 -4.00
CA PRO A 116 12.72 3.22 -4.14
C PRO A 116 13.41 3.79 -5.39
N ARG A 117 12.83 4.85 -5.98
CA ARG A 117 13.39 5.49 -7.18
C ARG A 117 14.63 6.31 -6.79
N VAL A 118 15.72 6.13 -7.55
CA VAL A 118 17.00 6.82 -7.30
C VAL A 118 16.87 8.35 -7.40
N ALA A 119 15.96 8.84 -8.23
CA ALA A 119 15.73 10.27 -8.43
C ALA A 119 14.98 10.97 -7.28
N ASP A 120 14.33 10.21 -6.40
CA ASP A 120 13.45 10.73 -5.35
C ASP A 120 13.88 10.19 -3.98
N GLN A 121 15.12 10.45 -3.59
CA GLN A 121 15.62 10.08 -2.25
C GLN A 121 15.23 11.14 -1.21
N SER A 122 13.95 11.48 -1.19
CA SER A 122 13.35 12.47 -0.30
C SER A 122 13.15 11.89 1.10
N GLN A 123 13.10 12.78 2.10
CA GLN A 123 12.82 12.41 3.49
C GLN A 123 11.48 11.65 3.63
N SER A 124 10.49 11.99 2.81
CA SER A 124 9.18 11.33 2.80
C SER A 124 9.25 9.85 2.43
N GLN A 125 10.12 9.43 1.51
CA GLN A 125 10.26 8.00 1.18
C GLN A 125 10.89 7.19 2.32
N ILE A 126 11.79 7.80 3.09
CA ILE A 126 12.35 7.16 4.29
C ILE A 126 11.26 7.02 5.37
N GLU A 127 10.44 8.06 5.57
CA GLU A 127 9.30 8.00 6.48
C GLU A 127 8.27 6.92 6.07
N GLN A 128 7.96 6.82 4.77
CA GLN A 128 7.08 5.76 4.24
C GLN A 128 7.66 4.36 4.49
N PHE A 129 8.96 4.17 4.28
CA PHE A 129 9.64 2.91 4.59
C PHE A 129 9.53 2.55 6.07
N ILE A 130 9.90 3.48 6.97
CA ILE A 130 9.86 3.26 8.42
C ILE A 130 8.45 2.88 8.85
N ASN A 131 7.47 3.64 8.36
CA ASN A 131 6.05 3.41 8.65
C ASN A 131 5.59 2.02 8.19
N GLU A 132 5.97 1.61 6.97
CA GLU A 132 5.60 0.33 6.41
C GLU A 132 6.21 -0.85 7.19
N VAL A 133 7.48 -0.74 7.63
CA VAL A 133 8.11 -1.76 8.50
C VAL A 133 7.40 -1.84 9.85
N ILE A 134 7.15 -0.71 10.51
CA ILE A 134 6.48 -0.68 11.83
C ILE A 134 5.10 -1.33 11.72
N ILE A 135 4.28 -0.90 10.76
CA ILE A 135 2.92 -1.39 10.60
C ILE A 135 2.90 -2.88 10.25
N LEU A 136 3.68 -3.32 9.27
CA LEU A 136 3.66 -4.72 8.84
C LEU A 136 4.32 -5.66 9.85
N SER A 137 5.17 -5.17 10.75
CA SER A 137 5.73 -5.98 11.84
C SER A 137 4.69 -6.37 12.91
N GLN A 138 3.65 -5.56 13.09
CA GLN A 138 2.58 -5.79 14.07
C GLN A 138 1.28 -6.35 13.47
N VAL A 139 1.20 -6.47 12.14
CA VAL A 139 0.03 -6.98 11.43
C VAL A 139 0.25 -8.44 11.03
N ASN A 140 -0.62 -9.33 11.51
CA ASN A 140 -0.64 -10.73 11.10
C ASN A 140 -2.05 -11.13 10.68
N HIS A 141 -2.37 -10.94 9.40
CA HIS A 141 -3.68 -11.25 8.83
C HIS A 141 -3.53 -11.96 7.48
N ARG A 142 -4.40 -12.94 7.20
CA ARG A 142 -4.28 -13.77 5.98
C ARG A 142 -4.48 -12.98 4.68
N ASN A 143 -5.34 -11.96 4.73
CA ASN A 143 -5.67 -11.05 3.63
C ASN A 143 -4.86 -9.75 3.67
N VAL A 144 -3.69 -9.75 4.31
CA VAL A 144 -2.70 -8.67 4.25
C VAL A 144 -1.39 -9.29 3.73
N VAL A 145 -0.67 -8.55 2.89
CA VAL A 145 0.65 -8.98 2.38
C VAL A 145 1.66 -9.05 3.52
N LYS A 146 2.43 -10.13 3.56
CA LYS A 146 3.49 -10.34 4.54
C LYS A 146 4.80 -9.67 4.11
N LEU A 147 5.37 -8.88 5.02
CA LEU A 147 6.75 -8.42 4.92
C LEU A 147 7.69 -9.56 5.33
N LEU A 148 8.59 -9.96 4.43
CA LEU A 148 9.59 -10.99 4.68
C LEU A 148 10.91 -10.40 5.18
N GLY A 149 11.21 -9.15 4.83
CA GLY A 149 12.46 -8.53 5.20
C GLY A 149 12.72 -7.17 4.55
N CYS A 150 13.92 -6.65 4.79
CA CYS A 150 14.36 -5.37 4.25
C CYS A 150 15.86 -5.37 3.94
N CYS A 151 16.30 -4.42 3.12
CA CYS A 151 17.71 -4.11 2.89
C CYS A 151 17.98 -2.68 3.38
N LEU A 152 18.86 -2.56 4.38
CA LEU A 152 19.13 -1.31 5.08
C LEU A 152 20.47 -0.65 4.67
N GLU A 153 21.28 -1.31 3.83
CA GLU A 153 22.60 -0.79 3.41
C GLU A 153 22.53 0.22 2.24
N THR A 154 21.32 0.67 1.90
CA THR A 154 21.04 1.65 0.84
C THR A 154 20.52 2.96 1.42
N LYS A 155 20.64 4.06 0.65
CA LYS A 155 20.22 5.38 1.15
C LYS A 155 18.73 5.45 1.49
N VAL A 156 17.89 4.86 0.64
CA VAL A 156 16.51 4.54 0.98
C VAL A 156 16.41 3.01 0.98
N PRO A 157 16.01 2.40 2.11
CA PRO A 157 15.94 0.94 2.23
C PRO A 157 15.02 0.26 1.22
N PHE A 158 15.27 -1.03 0.95
CA PHE A 158 14.38 -1.85 0.11
C PHE A 158 13.49 -2.71 1.00
N LEU A 159 12.29 -3.02 0.53
CA LEU A 159 11.34 -3.92 1.20
C LEU A 159 11.17 -5.20 0.40
N VAL A 160 11.12 -6.33 1.10
CA VAL A 160 10.98 -7.67 0.53
C VAL A 160 9.72 -8.30 1.08
N TYR A 161 8.78 -8.63 0.20
CA TYR A 161 7.48 -9.20 0.55
C TYR A 161 7.32 -10.59 -0.03
N GLU A 162 6.31 -11.32 0.48
CA GLU A 162 5.81 -12.49 -0.22
C GLU A 162 5.36 -12.12 -1.64
N PHE A 163 5.67 -12.99 -2.60
CA PHE A 163 5.21 -12.80 -3.97
C PHE A 163 3.77 -13.29 -4.12
N ILE A 164 2.90 -12.42 -4.63
CA ILE A 164 1.50 -12.73 -4.92
C ILE A 164 1.33 -12.91 -6.42
N THR A 165 0.84 -14.09 -6.83
CA THR A 165 1.07 -14.65 -8.17
C THR A 165 0.18 -14.07 -9.27
N ASN A 166 -1.08 -13.72 -8.97
CA ASN A 166 -2.04 -13.24 -9.96
C ASN A 166 -2.07 -11.71 -10.08
N GLY A 167 -1.12 -10.97 -9.49
CA GLY A 167 -1.03 -9.52 -9.67
C GLY A 167 -2.16 -8.75 -8.96
N THR A 168 -2.55 -7.59 -9.51
CA THR A 168 -3.48 -6.65 -8.87
C THR A 168 -4.92 -6.90 -9.30
N LEU A 169 -5.88 -6.63 -8.41
CA LEU A 169 -7.31 -6.67 -8.73
C LEU A 169 -7.65 -5.72 -9.88
N TYR A 170 -7.02 -4.54 -9.94
CA TYR A 170 -7.17 -3.56 -11.03
C TYR A 170 -6.96 -4.21 -12.40
N ASP A 171 -5.89 -5.00 -12.57
CA ASP A 171 -5.59 -5.65 -13.84
C ASP A 171 -6.64 -6.69 -14.27
N HIS A 172 -7.30 -7.33 -13.29
CA HIS A 172 -8.31 -8.34 -13.57
C HIS A 172 -9.67 -7.76 -13.93
N ILE A 173 -9.99 -6.56 -13.43
CA ILE A 173 -11.31 -5.93 -13.66
C ILE A 173 -11.30 -4.96 -14.84
N HIS A 174 -10.18 -4.29 -15.16
CA HIS A 174 -10.12 -3.29 -16.22
C HIS A 174 -9.39 -3.75 -17.48
N THR A 175 -8.44 -4.68 -17.37
CA THR A 175 -7.60 -5.12 -18.50
C THR A 175 -8.11 -6.42 -19.15
N ALA A 176 -9.38 -6.80 -18.90
CA ALA A 176 -9.99 -8.05 -19.36
C ALA A 176 -9.96 -8.25 -20.90
N CYS A 177 -9.76 -7.19 -21.69
CA CYS A 177 -9.56 -7.33 -23.14
C CYS A 177 -8.22 -7.99 -23.53
N GLN A 178 -7.24 -8.13 -22.61
CA GLN A 178 -5.92 -8.72 -22.89
C GLN A 178 -5.67 -10.06 -22.19
N ARG A 179 -6.48 -10.44 -21.19
CA ARG A 179 -6.38 -11.74 -20.49
C ARG A 179 -7.73 -12.45 -20.52
N ALA A 180 -7.75 -13.67 -21.04
CA ALA A 180 -8.93 -14.48 -21.35
C ALA A 180 -9.78 -14.94 -20.14
N SER A 181 -9.65 -14.32 -18.97
CA SER A 181 -10.36 -14.70 -17.75
C SER A 181 -10.82 -13.45 -16.99
N SER A 182 -12.07 -13.05 -17.21
CA SER A 182 -12.75 -12.10 -16.34
C SER A 182 -13.10 -12.78 -15.01
N ILE A 183 -12.95 -12.05 -13.90
CA ILE A 183 -13.31 -12.57 -12.58
C ILE A 183 -14.84 -12.69 -12.47
N THR A 184 -15.32 -13.90 -12.19
CA THR A 184 -16.73 -14.21 -11.92
C THR A 184 -17.27 -13.42 -10.73
N TRP A 185 -18.57 -13.14 -10.70
CA TRP A 185 -19.27 -12.47 -9.61
C TRP A 185 -18.99 -13.10 -8.23
N GLU A 186 -19.02 -14.43 -8.09
CA GLU A 186 -18.72 -15.13 -6.83
C GLU A 186 -17.32 -14.73 -6.29
N ASN A 187 -16.31 -14.74 -7.17
CA ASN A 187 -14.96 -14.31 -6.82
C ASN A 187 -14.90 -12.81 -6.52
N ARG A 188 -15.63 -11.94 -7.25
CA ARG A 188 -15.71 -10.50 -6.95
C ARG A 188 -16.27 -10.26 -5.54
N LEU A 189 -17.34 -10.98 -5.17
CA LEU A 189 -17.95 -10.92 -3.84
C LEU A 189 -17.02 -11.46 -2.75
N ARG A 190 -16.32 -12.57 -3.00
CA ARG A 190 -15.29 -13.10 -2.08
C ARG A 190 -14.17 -12.10 -1.85
N ILE A 191 -13.63 -11.51 -2.91
CA ILE A 191 -12.56 -10.51 -2.85
C ILE A 191 -13.01 -9.29 -2.05
N ALA A 192 -14.25 -8.81 -2.25
CA ALA A 192 -14.82 -7.73 -1.47
C ALA A 192 -14.88 -8.07 0.02
N ALA A 193 -15.43 -9.23 0.38
CA ALA A 193 -15.57 -9.67 1.77
C ALA A 193 -14.22 -9.87 2.47
N GLU A 194 -13.25 -10.48 1.79
CA GLU A 194 -11.90 -10.70 2.30
C GLU A 194 -11.14 -9.37 2.51
N THR A 195 -11.29 -8.43 1.58
CA THR A 195 -10.70 -7.09 1.69
C THR A 195 -11.35 -6.31 2.84
N ALA A 196 -12.68 -6.35 2.96
CA ALA A 196 -13.39 -5.69 4.05
C ALA A 196 -12.99 -6.26 5.42
N THR A 197 -12.82 -7.59 5.50
CA THR A 197 -12.33 -8.27 6.72
C THR A 197 -10.93 -7.81 7.09
N ALA A 198 -10.02 -7.67 6.11
CA ALA A 198 -8.67 -7.16 6.33
C ALA A 198 -8.69 -5.72 6.87
N LEU A 199 -9.48 -4.83 6.25
CA LEU A 199 -9.60 -3.43 6.70
C LEU A 199 -10.25 -3.32 8.08
N SER A 200 -11.29 -4.13 8.36
CA SER A 200 -11.89 -4.21 9.70
C SER A 200 -10.87 -4.63 10.76
N TYR A 201 -10.02 -5.62 10.45
CA TYR A 201 -8.92 -6.00 11.33
C TYR A 201 -7.97 -4.84 11.61
N LEU A 202 -7.54 -4.11 10.57
CA LEU A 202 -6.64 -2.96 10.71
C LEU A 202 -7.25 -1.85 11.58
N HIS A 203 -8.54 -1.57 11.42
CA HIS A 203 -9.23 -0.50 12.14
C HIS A 203 -9.53 -0.83 13.60
N SER A 204 -9.82 -2.08 13.93
CA SER A 204 -10.43 -2.42 15.23
C SER A 204 -9.75 -3.53 16.02
N ALA A 205 -9.00 -4.42 15.37
CA ALA A 205 -8.43 -5.62 16.01
C ALA A 205 -6.90 -5.62 16.08
N ALA A 206 -6.23 -4.73 15.35
CA ALA A 206 -4.80 -4.50 15.49
C ALA A 206 -4.48 -3.90 16.89
N SER A 207 -3.26 -4.13 17.37
CA SER A 207 -2.78 -3.64 18.68
C SER A 207 -2.86 -2.11 18.81
N THR A 208 -2.69 -1.41 17.71
CA THR A 208 -2.96 0.02 17.55
C THR A 208 -3.74 0.16 16.24
N PRO A 209 -4.89 0.85 16.23
CA PRO A 209 -5.66 1.06 15.01
C PRO A 209 -4.82 1.64 13.88
N ILE A 210 -4.97 1.09 12.67
CA ILE A 210 -4.23 1.47 11.47
C ILE A 210 -5.21 1.94 10.41
N ILE A 211 -5.07 3.18 9.94
CA ILE A 211 -5.78 3.69 8.76
C ILE A 211 -4.87 3.51 7.54
N HIS A 212 -5.35 2.85 6.50
CA HIS A 212 -4.57 2.48 5.31
C HIS A 212 -4.29 3.68 4.39
N ARG A 213 -5.29 4.56 4.18
CA ARG A 213 -5.25 5.82 3.38
C ARG A 213 -5.08 5.68 1.87
N ASP A 214 -4.69 4.53 1.37
CA ASP A 214 -4.57 4.28 -0.08
C ASP A 214 -5.25 2.98 -0.52
N VAL A 215 -6.49 2.77 -0.06
CA VAL A 215 -7.31 1.62 -0.47
C VAL A 215 -7.77 1.82 -1.91
N LYS A 216 -7.36 0.91 -2.80
CA LYS A 216 -7.72 0.89 -4.24
C LYS A 216 -7.49 -0.48 -4.83
N THR A 217 -8.10 -0.76 -5.99
CA THR A 217 -7.96 -2.04 -6.70
C THR A 217 -6.52 -2.36 -7.11
N ALA A 218 -5.66 -1.35 -7.33
CA ALA A 218 -4.24 -1.55 -7.61
C ALA A 218 -3.41 -1.99 -6.38
N ASN A 219 -3.93 -1.79 -5.16
CA ASN A 219 -3.28 -2.18 -3.90
C ASN A 219 -3.90 -3.45 -3.29
N ILE A 220 -4.85 -4.08 -3.98
CA ILE A 220 -5.42 -5.38 -3.60
C ILE A 220 -4.83 -6.42 -4.55
N LEU A 221 -3.98 -7.30 -4.03
CA LEU A 221 -3.34 -8.36 -4.81
C LEU A 221 -4.13 -9.67 -4.71
N LEU A 222 -4.05 -10.50 -5.75
CA LEU A 222 -4.74 -11.79 -5.82
C LEU A 222 -3.73 -12.93 -5.96
N ASP A 223 -3.87 -13.99 -5.17
CA ASP A 223 -3.09 -15.21 -5.34
C ASP A 223 -3.70 -16.18 -6.39
N ASP A 224 -3.10 -17.35 -6.57
CA ASP A 224 -3.55 -18.38 -7.53
C ASP A 224 -5.01 -18.83 -7.31
N ASN A 225 -5.53 -18.69 -6.09
CA ASN A 225 -6.90 -19.04 -5.72
C ASN A 225 -7.83 -17.81 -5.67
N TYR A 226 -7.39 -16.67 -6.20
CA TYR A 226 -8.06 -15.38 -6.09
C TYR A 226 -8.34 -14.97 -4.63
N VAL A 227 -7.48 -15.36 -3.69
CA VAL A 227 -7.53 -14.84 -2.31
C VAL A 227 -6.95 -13.42 -2.33
N ALA A 228 -7.70 -12.48 -1.78
CA ALA A 228 -7.34 -11.07 -1.75
C ALA A 228 -6.33 -10.77 -0.64
N LYS A 229 -5.33 -9.95 -0.95
CA LYS A 229 -4.33 -9.44 -0.02
C LYS A 229 -4.13 -7.94 -0.17
N VAL A 230 -4.43 -7.19 0.87
CA VAL A 230 -4.18 -5.74 0.95
C VAL A 230 -2.68 -5.49 1.06
N SER A 231 -2.19 -4.51 0.29
CA SER A 231 -0.78 -4.15 0.16
C SER A 231 -0.56 -2.64 0.17
N ASP A 232 0.71 -2.22 0.20
CA ASP A 232 1.16 -0.82 0.10
C ASP A 232 0.82 0.07 1.32
N PHE A 233 1.46 -0.25 2.45
CA PHE A 233 1.23 0.43 3.73
C PHE A 233 2.09 1.68 3.93
N GLY A 234 2.80 2.14 2.91
CA GLY A 234 3.69 3.30 3.00
C GLY A 234 2.94 4.59 3.37
N SER A 235 1.68 4.72 2.96
CA SER A 235 0.84 5.90 3.28
C SER A 235 0.11 5.79 4.61
N SER A 236 0.01 4.59 5.19
CA SER A 236 -0.83 4.27 6.35
C SER A 236 -0.44 5.04 7.60
N ARG A 237 -1.32 5.11 8.59
CA ARG A 237 -1.07 5.79 9.86
C ARG A 237 -1.55 4.97 11.04
N LEU A 238 -0.76 4.98 12.11
CA LEU A 238 -1.19 4.50 13.42
C LEU A 238 -1.98 5.61 14.10
N THR A 239 -3.15 5.25 14.60
CA THR A 239 -4.03 6.16 15.35
C THR A 239 -3.88 5.87 16.83
N PRO A 240 -3.32 6.79 17.64
CA PRO A 240 -3.27 6.64 19.09
C PRO A 240 -4.69 6.46 19.64
N VAL A 241 -4.84 5.60 20.65
CA VAL A 241 -6.14 5.22 21.25
C VAL A 241 -6.95 6.44 21.72
N ASP A 242 -6.28 7.56 22.03
CA ASP A 242 -6.89 8.78 22.57
C ASP A 242 -7.28 9.81 21.49
N GLN A 243 -7.05 9.54 20.20
CA GLN A 243 -7.36 10.46 19.10
C GLN A 243 -8.17 9.76 18.02
N ILE A 244 -9.46 10.10 17.92
CA ILE A 244 -10.36 9.56 16.86
C ILE A 244 -10.07 10.24 15.50
N GLN A 245 -9.47 11.43 15.51
CA GLN A 245 -9.21 12.23 14.31
C GLN A 245 -7.75 12.71 14.29
N LEU A 246 -7.11 12.60 13.12
CA LEU A 246 -5.76 13.08 12.89
C LEU A 246 -5.78 14.23 11.88
N ALA A 247 -5.34 15.43 12.29
CA ALA A 247 -5.08 16.52 11.36
C ALA A 247 -3.82 16.19 10.54
N THR A 248 -3.95 16.02 9.23
CA THR A 248 -2.82 15.62 8.38
C THR A 248 -2.93 16.16 6.95
N LEU A 249 -1.80 16.22 6.25
CA LEU A 249 -1.79 16.53 4.82
C LEU A 249 -2.58 15.46 4.07
N VAL A 250 -3.48 15.91 3.19
CA VAL A 250 -4.23 15.02 2.29
C VAL A 250 -3.24 14.18 1.47
N GLN A 251 -3.40 12.87 1.53
CA GLN A 251 -2.62 11.88 0.78
C GLN A 251 -3.55 10.74 0.40
N GLY A 252 -3.40 10.23 -0.82
CA GLY A 252 -4.19 9.12 -1.38
C GLY A 252 -4.28 9.21 -2.89
N THR A 253 -4.99 8.26 -3.51
CA THR A 253 -5.13 8.19 -4.96
C THR A 253 -6.38 8.93 -5.45
N HIS A 254 -6.22 9.77 -6.47
CA HIS A 254 -7.32 10.51 -7.07
C HIS A 254 -8.43 9.56 -7.55
N GLY A 255 -9.69 9.90 -7.30
CA GLY A 255 -10.85 9.02 -7.53
C GLY A 255 -11.28 8.20 -6.31
N TYR A 256 -10.36 7.89 -5.39
CA TYR A 256 -10.64 7.17 -4.14
C TYR A 256 -10.66 8.09 -2.91
N LEU A 257 -10.17 9.33 -3.05
CA LEU A 257 -10.06 10.28 -1.95
C LEU A 257 -11.43 10.63 -1.35
N ASP A 258 -11.48 10.55 -0.02
CA ASP A 258 -12.61 10.94 0.81
C ASP A 258 -12.90 12.46 0.69
N PRO A 259 -14.09 12.87 0.25
CA PRO A 259 -14.45 14.28 0.11
C PRO A 259 -14.49 15.04 1.44
N GLU A 260 -14.88 14.40 2.55
CA GLU A 260 -14.91 15.05 3.87
C GLU A 260 -13.49 15.27 4.39
N SER A 261 -12.61 14.28 4.23
CA SER A 261 -11.20 14.42 4.62
C SER A 261 -10.49 15.50 3.79
N LEU A 262 -10.81 15.62 2.50
CA LEU A 262 -10.32 16.70 1.64
C LEU A 262 -10.71 18.09 2.13
N GLN A 263 -11.94 18.24 2.65
CA GLN A 263 -12.46 19.52 3.11
C GLN A 263 -11.97 19.87 4.53
N THR A 264 -11.98 18.89 5.43
CA THR A 264 -11.73 19.11 6.86
C THR A 264 -10.25 18.94 7.24
N SER A 265 -9.44 18.33 6.36
CA SER A 265 -8.09 17.85 6.66
C SER A 265 -8.04 16.89 7.87
N GLN A 266 -9.17 16.30 8.25
CA GLN A 266 -9.28 15.31 9.30
C GLN A 266 -9.27 13.92 8.67
N LEU A 267 -8.37 13.08 9.15
CA LEU A 267 -8.31 11.68 8.76
C LEU A 267 -8.98 10.81 9.84
N THR A 268 -9.88 9.95 9.39
CA THR A 268 -10.55 8.91 10.21
C THR A 268 -10.54 7.59 9.46
N GLU A 269 -10.89 6.50 10.16
CA GLU A 269 -11.10 5.19 9.53
C GLU A 269 -12.22 5.23 8.48
N LYS A 270 -13.13 6.20 8.55
CA LYS A 270 -14.20 6.41 7.55
C LYS A 270 -13.65 6.82 6.19
N SER A 271 -12.43 7.36 6.11
CA SER A 271 -11.78 7.67 4.82
C SER A 271 -11.41 6.40 4.05
N ASP A 272 -11.00 5.33 4.75
CA ASP A 272 -10.81 4.02 4.13
C ASP A 272 -12.15 3.40 3.70
N VAL A 273 -13.22 3.61 4.47
CA VAL A 273 -14.58 3.14 4.11
C VAL A 273 -15.03 3.76 2.77
N TYR A 274 -14.83 5.07 2.59
CA TYR A 274 -15.15 5.74 1.32
C TYR A 274 -14.34 5.16 0.16
N SER A 275 -13.02 5.04 0.35
CA SER A 275 -12.10 4.48 -0.64
C SER A 275 -12.49 3.05 -1.03
N PHE A 276 -12.88 2.23 -0.05
CA PHE A 276 -13.40 0.88 -0.27
C PHE A 276 -14.77 0.88 -0.99
N GLY A 277 -15.63 1.86 -0.71
CA GLY A 277 -16.86 2.08 -1.47
C GLY A 277 -16.62 2.24 -2.96
N VAL A 278 -15.55 2.95 -3.35
CA VAL A 278 -15.13 3.06 -4.76
C VAL A 278 -14.70 1.69 -5.31
N VAL A 279 -13.93 0.91 -4.55
CA VAL A 279 -13.55 -0.47 -4.93
C VAL A 279 -14.78 -1.35 -5.17
N LEU A 280 -15.82 -1.25 -4.32
CA LEU A 280 -17.07 -1.99 -4.52
C LEU A 280 -17.74 -1.60 -5.84
N VAL A 281 -17.76 -0.31 -6.19
CA VAL A 281 -18.33 0.15 -7.46
C VAL A 281 -17.49 -0.31 -8.66
N GLU A 282 -16.16 -0.35 -8.55
CA GLU A 282 -15.30 -0.91 -9.60
C GLU A 282 -15.57 -2.41 -9.80
N LEU A 283 -15.73 -3.18 -8.71
CA LEU A 283 -16.11 -4.60 -8.76
C LEU A 283 -17.49 -4.82 -9.41
N LEU A 284 -18.44 -3.92 -9.16
CA LEU A 284 -19.80 -4.01 -9.70
C LEU A 284 -19.88 -3.65 -11.20
N THR A 285 -19.09 -2.67 -11.63
CA THR A 285 -19.23 -2.04 -12.96
C THR A 285 -18.12 -2.41 -13.94
N GLY A 286 -16.97 -2.90 -13.46
CA GLY A 286 -15.77 -3.13 -14.27
C GLY A 286 -15.11 -1.85 -14.79
N LYS A 287 -15.59 -0.67 -14.37
CA LYS A 287 -15.13 0.65 -14.84
C LYS A 287 -14.08 1.23 -13.91
N GLU A 288 -13.09 1.95 -14.46
CA GLU A 288 -12.06 2.61 -13.66
C GLU A 288 -12.63 3.76 -12.81
N ALA A 289 -12.08 3.97 -11.61
CA ALA A 289 -12.46 5.05 -10.71
C ALA A 289 -12.45 6.45 -11.35
N ILE A 290 -11.46 6.71 -12.21
CA ILE A 290 -11.36 7.92 -13.05
C ILE A 290 -11.10 7.49 -14.49
N SER A 291 -11.91 7.96 -15.44
CA SER A 291 -11.65 7.78 -16.87
C SER A 291 -11.95 9.05 -17.63
N PHE A 292 -10.99 9.52 -18.42
CA PHE A 292 -11.12 10.72 -19.25
C PHE A 292 -11.85 10.47 -20.57
N ASP A 293 -12.02 9.20 -20.95
CA ASP A 293 -12.78 8.79 -22.13
C ASP A 293 -14.30 8.92 -21.91
N ARG A 294 -14.74 8.97 -20.64
CA ARG A 294 -16.13 9.25 -20.26
C ARG A 294 -16.46 10.74 -20.34
N CYS A 295 -17.73 11.04 -20.54
CA CYS A 295 -18.19 12.44 -20.53
C CYS A 295 -17.93 13.09 -19.16
N ALA A 296 -17.86 14.43 -19.11
CA ALA A 296 -17.43 15.15 -17.90
C ALA A 296 -18.22 14.76 -16.64
N ALA A 297 -19.54 14.53 -16.77
CA ALA A 297 -20.41 14.12 -15.67
C ALA A 297 -20.15 12.70 -15.15
N GLU A 298 -19.49 11.85 -15.95
CA GLU A 298 -19.25 10.43 -15.66
C GLU A 298 -17.77 10.13 -15.38
N ARG A 299 -16.88 11.13 -15.44
CA ARG A 299 -15.43 10.93 -15.24
C ARG A 299 -15.12 10.29 -13.90
N ASN A 300 -15.74 10.78 -12.82
CA ASN A 300 -15.62 10.21 -11.49
C ASN A 300 -16.68 9.11 -11.28
N LEU A 301 -16.21 7.87 -11.12
CA LEU A 301 -17.08 6.69 -11.04
C LEU A 301 -17.99 6.72 -9.81
N ALA A 302 -17.49 7.18 -8.66
CA ALA A 302 -18.29 7.25 -7.43
C ALA A 302 -19.48 8.20 -7.63
N MET A 303 -19.24 9.39 -8.17
CA MET A 303 -20.31 10.34 -8.48
C MET A 303 -21.29 9.81 -9.52
N TYR A 304 -20.78 9.19 -10.58
CA TYR A 304 -21.61 8.56 -11.61
C TYR A 304 -22.53 7.48 -11.02
N PHE A 305 -21.98 6.61 -10.18
CA PHE A 305 -22.74 5.55 -9.50
C PHE A 305 -23.82 6.12 -8.57
N ILE A 306 -23.49 7.14 -7.77
CA ILE A 306 -24.46 7.78 -6.88
C ILE A 306 -25.61 8.42 -7.66
N LEU A 307 -25.33 9.03 -8.83
CA LEU A 307 -26.36 9.58 -9.72
C LEU A 307 -27.25 8.47 -10.30
N ALA A 308 -26.65 7.42 -10.86
CA ALA A 308 -27.40 6.28 -11.38
C ALA A 308 -28.29 5.63 -10.30
N MET A 309 -27.80 5.51 -9.06
CA MET A 309 -28.57 5.00 -7.93
C MET A 309 -29.72 5.94 -7.49
N LYS A 310 -29.66 7.24 -7.77
CA LYS A 310 -30.76 8.19 -7.51
C LYS A 310 -31.82 8.13 -8.61
N GLU A 311 -31.41 7.83 -9.83
CA GLU A 311 -32.27 7.76 -11.02
C GLU A 311 -32.84 6.35 -11.26
N ASP A 312 -32.59 5.40 -10.35
CA ASP A 312 -32.98 3.99 -10.47
C ASP A 312 -32.39 3.27 -11.70
N ARG A 313 -31.19 3.70 -12.13
CA ARG A 313 -30.47 3.19 -13.31
C ARG A 313 -29.34 2.21 -12.97
N LEU A 314 -29.44 1.52 -11.83
CA LEU A 314 -28.40 0.58 -11.38
C LEU A 314 -28.03 -0.46 -12.45
N PHE A 315 -29.02 -1.14 -13.03
CA PHE A 315 -28.78 -2.22 -14.00
C PHE A 315 -28.27 -1.75 -15.37
N GLU A 316 -28.20 -0.44 -15.62
CA GLU A 316 -27.58 0.14 -16.82
C GLU A 316 -26.06 0.27 -16.67
N ILE A 317 -25.56 0.33 -15.43
CA ILE A 317 -24.16 0.60 -15.16
C ILE A 317 -23.37 -0.61 -14.67
N VAL A 318 -24.08 -1.65 -14.21
CA VAL A 318 -23.51 -2.95 -13.79
C VAL A 318 -22.87 -3.64 -14.99
N ASP A 319 -21.73 -4.28 -14.74
CA ASP A 319 -21.01 -5.12 -15.71
C ASP A 319 -21.93 -6.23 -16.24
N GLU A 320 -21.99 -6.41 -17.57
CA GLU A 320 -22.90 -7.39 -18.17
C GLU A 320 -22.64 -8.83 -17.70
N GLN A 321 -21.40 -9.22 -17.43
CA GLN A 321 -21.12 -10.53 -16.85
C GLN A 321 -21.69 -10.63 -15.43
N VAL A 322 -21.47 -9.61 -14.61
CA VAL A 322 -22.00 -9.55 -13.24
C VAL A 322 -23.52 -9.62 -13.24
N LYS A 323 -24.16 -8.90 -14.15
CA LYS A 323 -25.63 -8.90 -14.34
C LYS A 323 -26.19 -10.28 -14.71
N ASN A 324 -25.43 -11.07 -15.48
CA ASN A 324 -25.82 -12.41 -15.90
C ASN A 324 -25.58 -13.48 -14.82
N GLU A 325 -24.57 -13.29 -13.96
CA GLU A 325 -24.20 -14.27 -12.93
C GLU A 325 -24.90 -14.03 -11.58
N ALA A 326 -25.14 -12.78 -11.20
CA ALA A 326 -25.67 -12.41 -9.90
C ALA A 326 -27.22 -12.37 -9.86
N LYS A 327 -27.79 -12.62 -8.67
CA LYS A 327 -29.23 -12.40 -8.45
C LYS A 327 -29.53 -10.90 -8.36
N ALA A 328 -30.66 -10.47 -8.90
CA ALA A 328 -31.05 -9.06 -8.92
C ALA A 328 -31.12 -8.43 -7.51
N ASP A 329 -31.64 -9.15 -6.52
CA ASP A 329 -31.73 -8.64 -5.14
C ASP A 329 -30.35 -8.55 -4.47
N GLN A 330 -29.48 -9.53 -4.71
CA GLN A 330 -28.09 -9.51 -4.24
C GLN A 330 -27.31 -8.32 -4.82
N LEU A 331 -27.52 -8.00 -6.11
CA LEU A 331 -26.93 -6.82 -6.74
C LEU A 331 -27.44 -5.51 -6.12
N LYS A 332 -28.73 -5.43 -5.80
CA LYS A 332 -29.31 -4.25 -5.14
C LYS A 332 -28.73 -4.08 -3.75
N GLU A 333 -28.65 -5.14 -2.95
CA GLU A 333 -28.07 -5.09 -1.59
C GLU A 333 -26.60 -4.70 -1.63
N PHE A 334 -25.80 -5.29 -2.53
CA PHE A 334 -24.40 -4.91 -2.73
C PHE A 334 -24.25 -3.43 -3.14
N ALA A 335 -25.12 -2.95 -4.04
CA ALA A 335 -25.11 -1.55 -4.48
C ALA A 335 -25.55 -0.58 -3.36
N ILE A 336 -26.52 -0.97 -2.52
CA ILE A 336 -26.95 -0.19 -1.35
C ILE A 336 -25.78 -0.07 -0.35
N LEU A 337 -25.05 -1.17 -0.11
CA LEU A 337 -23.87 -1.15 0.76
C LEU A 337 -22.77 -0.24 0.22
N ALA A 338 -22.46 -0.33 -1.08
CA ALA A 338 -21.49 0.55 -1.74
C ALA A 338 -21.92 2.03 -1.65
N LYS A 339 -23.20 2.33 -1.87
CA LYS A 339 -23.78 3.67 -1.69
C LYS A 339 -23.67 4.17 -0.26
N GLY A 340 -23.84 3.29 0.73
CA GLY A 340 -23.63 3.60 2.15
C GLY A 340 -22.19 3.99 2.47
N CYS A 341 -21.22 3.28 1.89
CA CYS A 341 -19.79 3.59 2.04
C CYS A 341 -19.41 4.94 1.40
N LEU A 342 -20.08 5.33 0.31
CA LEU A 342 -19.81 6.55 -0.46
C LEU A 342 -20.56 7.80 0.03
N ARG A 343 -21.12 7.79 1.24
CA ARG A 343 -21.74 8.99 1.81
C ARG A 343 -20.70 10.09 2.04
N VAL A 344 -21.10 11.35 1.82
CA VAL A 344 -20.17 12.50 1.95
C VAL A 344 -19.71 12.64 3.39
N LYS A 345 -20.62 12.63 4.36
CA LYS A 345 -20.28 12.67 5.78
C LYS A 345 -19.79 11.31 6.27
N GLY A 346 -18.64 11.28 6.94
CA GLY A 346 -18.04 10.06 7.47
C GLY A 346 -18.88 9.43 8.58
N GLU A 347 -19.57 10.23 9.39
CA GLU A 347 -20.47 9.75 10.46
C GLU A 347 -21.58 8.81 9.94
N ASP A 348 -22.09 9.11 8.75
CA ASP A 348 -23.17 8.33 8.13
C ASP A 348 -22.70 7.05 7.44
N ARG A 349 -21.38 6.88 7.25
CA ARG A 349 -20.81 5.68 6.63
C ARG A 349 -20.83 4.52 7.63
N PRO A 350 -21.07 3.27 7.19
CA PRO A 350 -20.90 2.11 8.06
C PRO A 350 -19.44 1.96 8.53
N THR A 351 -19.20 1.18 9.58
CA THR A 351 -17.81 0.78 9.92
C THR A 351 -17.35 -0.33 8.97
N MET A 352 -16.04 -0.53 8.82
CA MET A 352 -15.54 -1.67 8.03
C MET A 352 -15.96 -3.02 8.60
N LYS A 353 -16.26 -3.10 9.89
CA LYS A 353 -16.81 -4.30 10.52
C LYS A 353 -18.23 -4.59 10.02
N ASP A 354 -19.08 -3.58 9.96
CA ASP A 354 -20.45 -3.71 9.44
C ASP A 354 -20.41 -4.08 7.96
N VAL A 355 -19.54 -3.41 7.18
CA VAL A 355 -19.33 -3.72 5.76
C VAL A 355 -18.88 -5.16 5.55
N ALA A 356 -17.94 -5.65 6.35
CA ALA A 356 -17.49 -7.04 6.28
C ALA A 356 -18.62 -8.03 6.61
N MET A 357 -19.44 -7.73 7.62
CA MET A 357 -20.57 -8.57 8.02
C MET A 357 -21.64 -8.67 6.92
N GLU A 358 -22.02 -7.53 6.33
CA GLU A 358 -22.97 -7.46 5.22
C GLU A 358 -22.48 -8.24 3.98
N LEU A 359 -21.20 -8.08 3.60
CA LEU A 359 -20.60 -8.82 2.49
C LEU A 359 -20.51 -10.33 2.75
N GLU A 360 -20.21 -10.74 3.97
CA GLU A 360 -20.26 -12.16 4.36
C GLU A 360 -21.69 -12.71 4.30
N GLY A 361 -22.70 -11.94 4.71
CA GLY A 361 -24.11 -12.29 4.56
C GLY A 361 -24.50 -12.53 3.10
N LEU A 362 -24.14 -11.61 2.20
CA LEU A 362 -24.39 -11.71 0.76
C LEU A 362 -23.77 -12.96 0.14
N LYS A 363 -22.61 -13.40 0.65
CA LYS A 363 -21.91 -14.61 0.20
C LYS A 363 -22.58 -15.90 0.70
N MET A 364 -23.19 -15.89 1.89
CA MET A 364 -23.86 -17.06 2.45
C MET A 364 -25.22 -17.34 1.78
N THR A 365 -25.91 -16.30 1.31
CA THR A 365 -27.18 -16.42 0.56
C THR A 365 -27.02 -17.19 -0.78
N GLU A 366 -25.80 -17.31 -1.31
CA GLU A 366 -25.50 -18.19 -2.46
C GLU A 366 -25.43 -19.66 -2.07
N LYS A 367 -24.90 -19.99 -0.88
CA LYS A 367 -24.63 -21.37 -0.45
C LYS A 367 -25.86 -22.09 0.12
N HIS A 368 -26.85 -21.35 0.62
CA HIS A 368 -28.07 -21.91 1.19
C HIS A 368 -29.35 -21.29 0.61
N PRO A 369 -29.80 -21.73 -0.59
CA PRO A 369 -31.06 -21.28 -1.19
C PRO A 369 -32.33 -21.61 -0.37
N TRP A 370 -32.24 -22.54 0.58
CA TRP A 370 -33.38 -23.17 1.26
C TRP A 370 -33.87 -22.42 2.51
N VAL A 371 -33.24 -21.32 2.90
CA VAL A 371 -33.65 -20.53 4.08
C VAL A 371 -34.67 -19.44 3.73
N ASN A 372 -34.93 -19.19 2.44
CA ASN A 372 -35.86 -18.15 2.00
C ASN A 372 -37.30 -18.63 1.74
N ASP A 373 -37.70 -19.76 2.31
CA ASP A 373 -39.13 -20.09 2.45
C ASP A 373 -39.72 -19.33 3.64
N ASN A 374 -39.98 -18.04 3.39
CA ASN A 374 -41.15 -17.29 3.84
C ASN A 374 -41.75 -17.68 5.21
N LYS A 375 -41.09 -17.26 6.30
CA LYS A 375 -41.66 -17.08 7.67
C LYS A 375 -40.60 -16.42 8.55
N GLY A 376 -40.55 -15.09 8.53
CA GLY A 376 -39.61 -14.35 9.40
C GLY A 376 -39.87 -12.85 9.51
N SER A 377 -40.76 -12.29 8.68
CA SER A 377 -41.07 -10.86 8.72
C SER A 377 -41.96 -10.43 9.89
N GLU A 378 -42.58 -11.36 10.62
CA GLU A 378 -43.49 -11.03 11.72
C GLU A 378 -42.80 -11.06 13.10
N GLU A 379 -41.78 -11.89 13.33
CA GLU A 379 -41.13 -11.98 14.66
C GLU A 379 -40.21 -10.79 14.99
N SER A 380 -39.59 -10.16 13.99
CA SER A 380 -38.72 -9.00 14.21
C SER A 380 -39.50 -7.73 14.62
N GLN A 381 -40.80 -7.68 14.30
CA GLN A 381 -41.65 -6.53 14.63
C GLN A 381 -42.13 -6.59 16.09
N TYR A 382 -42.36 -7.78 16.64
CA TYR A 382 -42.74 -7.97 18.04
C TYR A 382 -41.59 -7.74 19.03
N LEU A 383 -40.36 -8.10 18.66
CA LEU A 383 -39.18 -7.90 19.54
C LEU A 383 -38.76 -6.44 19.66
N LEU A 384 -39.06 -5.61 18.65
CA LEU A 384 -38.76 -4.18 18.67
C LEU A 384 -39.79 -3.38 19.49
N GLU A 385 -41.02 -3.89 19.61
CA GLU A 385 -42.09 -3.25 20.37
C GLU A 385 -41.97 -3.51 21.89
N ASP A 386 -41.46 -4.69 22.28
CA ASP A 386 -41.23 -5.06 23.69
C ASP A 386 -40.03 -4.31 24.32
N LEU A 387 -39.01 -3.97 23.52
CA LEU A 387 -37.84 -3.20 23.99
C LEU A 387 -38.12 -1.71 24.20
N LEU A 388 -39.21 -1.18 23.61
CA LEU A 388 -39.58 0.22 23.71
C LEU A 388 -40.59 0.51 24.83
N SER A 389 -41.23 -0.51 25.42
CA SER A 389 -42.16 -0.30 26.55
C SER A 389 -41.49 -0.20 27.92
N ASP A 390 -40.27 -0.72 28.07
CA ASP A 390 -39.57 -0.80 29.38
C ASP A 390 -38.77 0.48 29.75
N ALA A 391 -38.83 1.53 28.93
CA ALA A 391 -38.07 2.77 29.14
C ALA A 391 -38.85 3.88 29.90
N TYR A 392 -40.05 3.61 30.40
CA TYR A 392 -40.83 4.56 31.20
C TYR A 392 -41.43 3.90 32.44
N ASP A 393 -40.63 3.75 33.51
CA ASP A 393 -41.14 4.11 34.84
C ASP A 393 -40.00 4.41 35.83
N GLY A 394 -40.22 5.42 36.67
CA GLY A 394 -39.22 6.02 37.55
C GLY A 394 -39.22 5.53 39.00
N GLU A 395 -38.05 5.74 39.61
CA GLU A 395 -37.76 6.08 41.02
C GLU A 395 -37.70 5.02 42.17
N THR A 396 -36.52 5.06 42.81
CA THR A 396 -36.16 4.92 44.25
C THR A 396 -36.34 3.60 45.02
N SER A 397 -35.23 3.05 45.55
CA SER A 397 -34.89 3.04 47.00
C SER A 397 -33.72 2.10 47.37
N THR A 398 -32.70 2.69 47.99
CA THR A 398 -31.86 2.27 49.13
C THR A 398 -31.82 0.82 49.70
N ARG A 399 -30.56 0.36 49.86
CA ARG A 399 -29.88 -0.26 51.06
C ARG A 399 -29.84 -1.78 51.29
N ASN A 400 -28.57 -2.22 51.52
CA ASN A 400 -28.04 -3.25 52.44
C ASN A 400 -28.17 -4.74 52.00
N SER A 401 -27.20 -5.65 52.18
CA SER A 401 -25.94 -5.65 52.93
C SER A 401 -25.02 -6.80 52.49
N THR A 402 -23.70 -6.66 52.75
CA THR A 402 -22.72 -7.67 53.29
C THR A 402 -22.52 -9.01 52.55
N ILE A 403 -21.38 -9.69 52.47
CA ILE A 403 -19.99 -9.63 52.99
C ILE A 403 -19.33 -10.85 52.31
N TYR A 404 -18.08 -10.77 51.84
CA TYR A 404 -16.98 -11.62 52.33
C TYR A 404 -15.64 -11.06 51.88
N ASP A 405 -14.79 -10.94 52.89
CA ASP A 405 -13.54 -10.23 52.95
C ASP A 405 -12.35 -11.11 52.52
N SER A 406 -11.38 -10.44 51.90
CA SER A 406 -9.94 -10.44 52.22
C SER A 406 -9.14 -11.75 52.32
N ILE A 407 -8.07 -11.84 51.50
CA ILE A 407 -6.71 -12.15 52.00
C ILE A 407 -5.70 -11.22 51.30
N THR A 408 -5.00 -10.40 52.08
CA THR A 408 -3.78 -9.69 51.70
C THR A 408 -2.58 -10.19 52.53
N ASN A 409 -1.46 -10.37 51.82
CA ASN A 409 -0.03 -10.21 52.23
C ASN A 409 0.67 -11.26 53.15
N PRO A 410 2.03 -11.31 53.20
CA PRO A 410 3.06 -10.46 52.56
C PRO A 410 4.34 -11.15 51.97
N ASN A 411 5.09 -10.38 51.17
CA ASN A 411 6.57 -10.30 50.99
C ASN A 411 7.42 -11.58 50.75
N ILE A 412 7.97 -11.70 49.52
CA ILE A 412 9.40 -12.01 49.30
C ILE A 412 9.96 -11.04 48.24
N SER A 413 11.08 -10.43 48.61
CA SER A 413 11.85 -9.41 47.91
C SER A 413 12.71 -9.94 46.75
N LEU A 414 13.02 -9.02 45.83
CA LEU A 414 14.25 -8.92 45.02
C LEU A 414 14.45 -9.94 43.88
N LEU A 415 13.99 -9.58 42.68
CA LEU A 415 14.86 -9.52 41.50
C LEU A 415 14.46 -8.29 40.68
N LYS A 416 15.37 -7.31 40.58
CA LYS A 416 15.34 -6.28 39.53
C LYS A 416 15.42 -7.02 38.19
N GLY A 417 14.32 -7.07 37.45
CA GLY A 417 14.33 -7.40 36.04
C GLY A 417 14.48 -6.10 35.26
N ASP A 418 15.48 -6.03 34.39
CA ASP A 418 15.66 -4.95 33.43
C ASP A 418 14.33 -4.57 32.78
N GLU A 419 13.95 -3.30 32.90
CA GLU A 419 12.87 -2.72 32.10
C GLU A 419 13.28 -2.80 30.63
N ARG A 420 12.53 -3.62 29.88
CA ARG A 420 12.74 -3.85 28.45
C ARG A 420 11.99 -2.76 27.67
N PRO A 421 12.63 -2.08 26.72
CA PRO A 421 11.91 -1.24 25.79
C PRO A 421 11.16 -2.10 24.77
N SER A 422 9.85 -1.91 24.68
CA SER A 422 8.97 -2.36 23.60
C SER A 422 9.29 -1.62 22.28
N MET A 423 8.92 -2.20 21.14
CA MET A 423 9.00 -1.54 19.82
C MET A 423 8.35 -0.14 19.78
N LYS A 424 7.39 0.11 20.68
CA LYS A 424 6.73 1.40 20.87
C LYS A 424 7.65 2.45 21.51
N GLU A 425 8.48 2.06 22.48
CA GLU A 425 9.47 2.94 23.13
C GLU A 425 10.64 3.25 22.19
N VAL A 426 11.01 2.27 21.35
CA VAL A 426 12.04 2.43 20.32
C VAL A 426 11.58 3.34 19.17
N ALA A 427 10.32 3.23 18.74
CA ALA A 427 9.73 4.18 17.79
C ALA A 427 9.67 5.60 18.37
N MET A 428 9.35 5.74 19.66
CA MET A 428 9.40 7.01 20.39
C MET A 428 10.83 7.58 20.53
N GLU A 429 11.86 6.74 20.62
CA GLU A 429 13.26 7.17 20.70
C GLU A 429 13.82 7.57 19.32
N LEU A 430 13.40 6.89 18.24
CA LEU A 430 13.62 7.34 16.85
C LEU A 430 12.92 8.68 16.56
N GLU A 431 11.74 8.92 17.15
CA GLU A 431 11.11 10.25 17.16
C GLU A 431 11.87 11.26 18.05
N GLY A 432 12.43 10.82 19.19
CA GLY A 432 13.23 11.65 20.10
C GLY A 432 14.51 12.18 19.45
N LEU A 433 15.17 11.39 18.60
CA LEU A 433 16.31 11.82 17.78
C LEU A 433 15.93 12.91 16.76
N ARG A 434 14.64 13.06 16.43
CA ARG A 434 14.10 14.03 15.48
C ARG A 434 13.73 15.38 16.12
N MET A 435 13.62 15.46 17.45
CA MET A 435 13.21 16.69 18.17
C MET A 435 14.27 17.81 18.18
N THR A 436 15.46 17.61 17.59
CA THR A 436 16.54 18.62 17.62
C THR A 436 16.47 19.68 16.54
N ASP A 437 15.57 19.58 15.55
CA ASP A 437 15.41 20.63 14.53
C ASP A 437 13.93 20.93 14.25
N LYS A 438 13.37 21.92 14.96
CA LYS A 438 12.11 22.59 14.59
C LYS A 438 12.42 23.97 14.02
N HIS A 439 11.89 24.28 12.83
CA HIS A 439 11.80 25.64 12.30
C HIS A 439 10.32 26.06 12.19
N PRO A 440 9.93 27.30 12.55
CA PRO A 440 8.54 27.70 12.70
C PRO A 440 7.96 28.22 11.39
N TRP A 441 6.64 28.05 11.19
CA TRP A 441 5.68 29.01 10.60
C TRP A 441 4.37 28.24 10.30
N VAL A 442 3.44 28.25 11.25
CA VAL A 442 2.02 27.96 11.04
C VAL A 442 1.23 29.01 11.82
N ASN A 443 0.26 29.62 11.14
CA ASN A 443 -0.84 30.53 11.53
C ASN A 443 -0.98 31.53 10.37
N ASP A 444 -2.12 31.82 9.74
CA ASP A 444 -3.55 31.72 10.03
C ASP A 444 -4.28 31.65 8.66
N ILE A 445 -5.55 31.26 8.61
CA ILE A 445 -6.62 31.93 7.80
C ILE A 445 -7.98 31.43 8.29
N LYS A 446 -8.91 32.38 8.45
CA LYS A 446 -10.26 32.27 9.00
C LYS A 446 -11.33 31.95 7.96
N ASP A 447 -12.41 31.35 8.47
CA ASP A 447 -13.70 31.05 7.87
C ASP A 447 -14.44 32.24 7.23
N SER A 448 -15.18 31.98 6.14
CA SER A 448 -16.53 32.55 5.92
C SER A 448 -17.36 31.73 4.91
N GLU A 449 -18.68 31.69 5.15
CA GLU A 449 -19.74 30.82 4.58
C GLU A 449 -20.17 31.11 3.12
N GLU A 450 -19.34 31.72 2.27
CA GLU A 450 -19.73 32.01 0.86
C GLU A 450 -19.17 31.02 -0.18
N THR A 451 -18.68 29.85 0.25
CA THR A 451 -18.02 28.86 -0.63
C THR A 451 -18.94 27.77 -1.19
N GLN A 452 -20.26 27.85 -1.00
CA GLN A 452 -21.16 26.78 -1.42
C GLN A 452 -21.56 26.80 -2.90
N HIS A 453 -21.31 27.89 -3.64
CA HIS A 453 -21.57 27.97 -5.08
C HIS A 453 -20.30 28.02 -5.95
N LEU A 454 -19.12 28.27 -5.35
CA LEU A 454 -17.84 28.32 -6.07
C LEU A 454 -17.12 26.96 -6.18
N LEU A 455 -17.42 25.98 -5.31
CA LEU A 455 -16.75 24.67 -5.35
C LEU A 455 -17.13 23.81 -6.57
N GLY A 456 -18.32 24.03 -7.14
CA GLY A 456 -18.74 23.36 -8.39
C GLY A 456 -17.94 23.85 -9.60
N ASP A 457 -17.72 25.16 -9.70
CA ASP A 457 -17.04 25.77 -10.86
C ASP A 457 -15.51 25.72 -10.73
N GLN A 458 -14.93 25.77 -9.52
CA GLN A 458 -13.47 25.64 -9.34
C GLN A 458 -12.97 24.20 -9.60
N LEU A 459 -13.80 23.18 -9.38
CA LEU A 459 -13.53 21.80 -9.82
C LEU A 459 -13.76 21.61 -11.32
N LEU A 460 -14.25 22.61 -12.05
CA LEU A 460 -14.32 22.60 -13.52
C LEU A 460 -13.17 23.42 -14.12
N ASP A 461 -12.85 24.59 -13.54
CA ASP A 461 -11.78 25.47 -14.02
C ASP A 461 -10.36 24.92 -13.72
N ALA A 462 -10.14 24.27 -12.57
CA ALA A 462 -8.88 23.55 -12.32
C ALA A 462 -8.66 22.37 -13.29
N TYR A 463 -9.74 21.88 -13.91
CA TYR A 463 -9.74 20.74 -14.84
C TYR A 463 -9.91 21.16 -16.31
N GLY A 464 -9.93 22.48 -16.58
CA GLY A 464 -9.92 23.08 -17.93
C GLY A 464 -8.60 23.78 -18.30
N GLY A 465 -7.64 23.87 -17.38
CA GLY A 465 -6.34 24.49 -17.63
C GLY A 465 -5.30 23.51 -18.20
N LYS A 466 -4.90 23.72 -19.45
CA LYS A 466 -3.79 23.03 -20.13
C LYS A 466 -2.57 22.88 -19.21
N THR A 467 -2.31 21.67 -18.72
CA THR A 467 -0.96 21.24 -18.35
C THR A 467 -0.49 20.22 -19.37
N SER A 468 0.36 20.69 -20.27
CA SER A 468 1.16 19.83 -21.13
C SER A 468 2.07 18.97 -20.25
N MET A 469 1.75 17.70 -20.08
CA MET A 469 2.75 16.66 -19.91
C MET A 469 2.21 15.38 -20.56
N SER A 470 2.94 14.97 -21.59
CA SER A 470 2.61 13.97 -22.59
C SER A 470 2.34 12.58 -22.02
N ASN A 471 1.12 12.08 -22.23
CA ASN A 471 0.90 10.66 -22.52
C ASN A 471 1.10 10.45 -24.03
N SER A 472 1.98 9.53 -24.42
CA SER A 472 1.88 8.90 -25.73
C SER A 472 2.06 7.40 -25.56
N THR A 473 0.97 6.67 -25.73
CA THR A 473 0.90 5.23 -25.85
C THR A 473 0.83 4.83 -27.33
N VAL A 474 1.40 3.67 -27.63
CA VAL A 474 0.94 2.65 -28.60
C VAL A 474 1.53 2.60 -30.03
N TYR A 475 1.93 1.36 -30.35
CA TYR A 475 2.41 0.74 -31.60
C TYR A 475 1.39 0.83 -32.76
N ASP A 476 1.84 0.87 -34.04
CA ASP A 476 1.81 -0.31 -34.93
C ASP A 476 2.49 -0.10 -36.32
N SER A 477 2.65 -1.23 -37.00
CA SER A 477 3.49 -1.69 -38.12
C SER A 477 3.55 -0.98 -39.51
N MET A 478 4.72 -1.21 -40.13
CA MET A 478 5.04 -1.67 -41.50
C MET A 478 4.63 -0.92 -42.80
N THR A 479 5.64 -0.92 -43.70
CA THR A 479 5.64 -0.98 -45.18
C THR A 479 5.65 0.30 -46.05
N ASN A 480 6.85 0.55 -46.58
CA ASN A 480 7.24 0.63 -48.00
C ASN A 480 6.97 1.89 -48.86
N HIS A 481 7.99 2.18 -49.68
CA HIS A 481 8.10 3.18 -50.77
C HIS A 481 8.27 4.63 -50.30
N GLY A 482 9.25 5.42 -50.72
CA GLY A 482 10.27 5.31 -51.74
C GLY A 482 10.70 6.75 -52.10
N ILE A 483 11.96 6.88 -52.53
CA ILE A 483 12.46 7.91 -53.45
C ILE A 483 12.92 9.28 -52.88
N SER A 484 14.19 9.53 -53.21
CA SER A 484 14.93 10.76 -53.50
C SER A 484 15.25 11.78 -52.40
N SER A 485 16.52 11.75 -52.01
CA SER A 485 17.50 12.84 -52.14
C SER A 485 17.00 14.15 -52.76
N PHE A 486 17.24 15.29 -52.09
CA PHE A 486 17.73 16.49 -52.77
C PHE A 486 18.48 17.44 -51.81
N ASN A 487 19.46 18.10 -52.41
CA ASN A 487 20.53 18.95 -51.87
C ASN A 487 20.09 20.30 -51.29
N GLY A 488 21.01 20.87 -50.50
CA GLY A 488 21.31 22.30 -50.46
C GLY A 488 20.90 22.95 -49.14
N GLY A 489 21.75 23.61 -48.36
CA GLY A 489 23.05 24.17 -48.66
C GLY A 489 23.09 25.60 -48.12
N ARG A 490 23.79 25.81 -47.01
CA ARG A 490 24.84 26.82 -46.83
C ARG A 490 25.42 26.72 -45.42
#